data_AF-A0A7T5CGT2-F1
#
_entry.id   AF-A0A7T5CGT2-F1
#
_cell.length_a   1.000
_cell.length_b   1.000
_cell.length_c   1.000
_cell.angle_alpha   90.00
_cell.angle_beta   90.00
_cell.angle_gamma   90.00
#
_symmetry.space_group_name_H-M   'P 1'
#
loop_
_entity.id
_entity.type
_entity.pdbx_description
1 polymer ?
#
loop_
_entity_poly.entity_id
_entity_poly.type
_entity_poly.pdbx_seq_one_letter_code
_entity_poly.pdbx_strand_id
1 'polypeptide(L)'
;MFNKKINAANQIVRSKLVSFIAFALGFLLVSVSISNAQLNKVEKIAGENIIAKDQFIDELAKRCFLFFWEKADPKTGLIPDRTAVDGSEETDISSIAATGFGLTSYCIAEDRGWITRKQAYERIRKTLLYLDTMEHVKGYMYHFVNMKTGERVWECELSSIDTALLMLGVLTVSEHYKGTEVERLANRLYERVEWDFMLTDDNTLSMGWKPEHGFLRAKWNSYNELMMLYLLGLGSSSHPLESSTWHAWKRVPVYSYAGRTYLNCPPLFTHQYSQAYFDFENKHDGYADYWMNSKLATEAQRQFCIDLAESFPKWNENIWGLTASDGKDGYRAWGGPPAPLEPLDGTVVPCAPGGSIPFAPEICIDALYSMYRTYGNDIWKRYGLADAFNPHNDWVAKDVIGIDVGITLLMIANYQDRFVWNVFMSHPAAQRAMERAGFIDIDKDRNGFIENSSIYGLKKHPVSKRPVIKAKPSSAEPDWTIFQSDHAKYPVVMRFAFSWDNEYLMYQAFVSDSEVLSGQDQVELYIDPHNDGLVWQNKNDMQIILKPTGGLEEWHKRTDQINASINLTDVGYEIKAKISWNLLNVKAQENLVMGISPAILNIGSNEHLEKIDWHFKLGSKSVELGELKLVN
;
A
#
# COMPACT_ATOMS: atom_id res chain seq x y z
N MET A 1 -2.12 53.52 64.01
CA MET A 1 -1.54 52.49 63.11
C MET A 1 -2.50 52.07 61.98
N PHE A 2 -3.41 52.96 61.52
CA PHE A 2 -4.43 52.64 60.51
C PHE A 2 -4.27 53.38 59.16
N ASN A 3 -3.45 54.44 59.08
CA ASN A 3 -3.20 55.17 57.82
C ASN A 3 -2.01 54.67 56.98
N LYS A 4 -1.19 53.73 57.48
CA LYS A 4 -0.08 53.13 56.70
C LYS A 4 -0.48 51.92 55.84
N LYS A 5 -1.61 51.27 56.14
CA LYS A 5 -2.08 50.08 55.37
C LYS A 5 -2.91 50.44 54.11
N ILE A 6 -3.52 51.63 54.06
CA ILE A 6 -4.34 52.05 52.90
C ILE A 6 -3.46 52.59 51.75
N ASN A 7 -2.34 53.28 52.07
CA ASN A 7 -1.43 53.78 51.04
C ASN A 7 -0.61 52.67 50.34
N ALA A 8 -0.27 51.59 51.04
CA ALA A 8 0.42 50.44 50.44
C ALA A 8 -0.49 49.65 49.47
N ALA A 9 -1.78 49.52 49.79
CA ALA A 9 -2.75 48.83 48.92
C ALA A 9 -3.01 49.59 47.61
N ASN A 10 -3.15 50.93 47.68
CA ASN A 10 -3.38 51.76 46.48
C ASN A 10 -2.17 51.85 45.54
N GLN A 11 -0.95 51.74 46.07
CA GLN A 11 0.28 51.75 45.25
C GLN A 11 0.49 50.43 44.50
N ILE A 12 0.10 49.30 45.10
CA ILE A 12 0.15 47.97 44.48
C ILE A 12 -0.94 47.81 43.41
N VAL A 13 -2.13 48.37 43.61
CA VAL A 13 -3.20 48.33 42.59
C VAL A 13 -2.84 49.19 41.37
N ARG A 14 -2.23 50.36 41.57
CA ARG A 14 -1.76 51.21 40.45
C ARG A 14 -0.59 50.59 39.68
N SER A 15 0.36 49.94 40.34
CA SER A 15 1.49 49.29 39.62
C SER A 15 1.04 48.06 38.82
N LYS A 16 0.09 47.28 39.36
CA LYS A 16 -0.51 46.13 38.64
C LYS A 16 -1.37 46.57 37.47
N LEU A 17 -2.12 47.66 37.58
CA LEU A 17 -2.94 48.19 36.47
C LEU A 17 -2.07 48.76 35.33
N VAL A 18 -0.99 49.48 35.65
CA VAL A 18 -0.05 50.00 34.65
C VAL A 18 0.71 48.86 33.95
N SER A 19 1.09 47.81 34.69
CA SER A 19 1.75 46.64 34.12
C SER A 19 0.81 45.81 33.24
N PHE A 20 -0.48 45.71 33.59
CA PHE A 20 -1.49 45.03 32.78
C PHE A 20 -1.83 45.79 31.50
N ILE A 21 -1.92 47.12 31.56
CA ILE A 21 -2.13 47.96 30.37
C ILE A 21 -0.91 47.92 29.44
N ALA A 22 0.32 47.94 29.97
CA ALA A 22 1.53 47.79 29.17
C ALA A 22 1.64 46.40 28.51
N PHE A 23 1.23 45.34 29.21
CA PHE A 23 1.19 43.98 28.67
C PHE A 23 0.10 43.82 27.60
N ALA A 24 -1.07 44.42 27.81
CA ALA A 24 -2.17 44.43 26.84
C ALA A 24 -1.83 45.25 25.57
N LEU A 25 -1.16 46.40 25.70
CA LEU A 25 -0.65 47.18 24.56
C LEU A 25 0.49 46.45 23.84
N GLY A 26 1.37 45.76 24.57
CA GLY A 26 2.40 44.89 23.97
C GLY A 26 1.79 43.73 23.18
N PHE A 27 0.75 43.09 23.71
CA PHE A 27 0.01 42.04 23.00
C PHE A 27 -0.77 42.58 21.79
N LEU A 28 -1.32 43.79 21.88
CA LEU A 28 -2.00 44.44 20.75
C LEU A 28 -1.01 44.84 19.65
N LEU A 29 0.18 45.32 20.00
CA LEU A 29 1.23 45.69 19.04
C LEU A 29 1.87 44.45 18.40
N VAL A 30 2.08 43.37 19.16
CA VAL A 30 2.58 42.09 18.64
C VAL A 30 1.52 41.41 17.75
N SER A 31 0.25 41.40 18.17
CA SER A 31 -0.83 40.86 17.32
C SER A 31 -1.03 41.68 16.04
N VAL A 32 -1.01 43.03 16.10
CA VAL A 32 -1.07 43.88 14.90
C VAL A 32 0.17 43.69 14.01
N SER A 33 1.36 43.47 14.57
CA SER A 33 2.59 43.20 13.81
C SER A 33 2.59 41.82 13.16
N ILE A 34 2.05 40.79 13.83
CA ILE A 34 1.86 39.44 13.28
C ILE A 34 0.76 39.46 12.20
N SER A 35 -0.33 40.19 12.43
CA SER A 35 -1.38 40.41 11.42
C SER A 35 -0.85 41.14 10.20
N ASN A 36 -0.01 42.18 10.37
CA ASN A 36 0.62 42.89 9.25
C ASN A 36 1.68 42.05 8.55
N ALA A 37 2.41 41.18 9.25
CA ALA A 37 3.35 40.25 8.62
C ALA A 37 2.62 39.14 7.83
N GLN A 38 1.48 38.64 8.34
CA GLN A 38 0.61 37.71 7.61
C GLN A 38 -0.11 38.39 6.43
N LEU A 39 -0.63 39.60 6.61
CA LEU A 39 -1.21 40.42 5.54
C LEU A 39 -0.17 40.76 4.48
N ASN A 40 1.06 41.12 4.86
CA ASN A 40 2.14 41.36 3.91
C ASN A 40 2.59 40.08 3.20
N LYS A 41 2.50 38.89 3.81
CA LYS A 41 2.81 37.61 3.14
C LYS A 41 1.69 37.20 2.18
N VAL A 42 0.44 37.52 2.49
CA VAL A 42 -0.74 37.34 1.61
C VAL A 42 -0.75 38.37 0.47
N GLU A 43 -0.38 39.63 0.73
CA GLU A 43 -0.28 40.69 -0.29
C GLU A 43 0.95 40.51 -1.20
N LYS A 44 2.05 39.91 -0.72
CA LYS A 44 3.20 39.59 -1.59
C LYS A 44 2.86 38.53 -2.66
N ILE A 45 1.77 37.77 -2.48
CA ILE A 45 1.24 36.81 -3.46
C ILE A 45 0.30 37.50 -4.47
N ALA A 46 -0.18 38.72 -4.19
CA ALA A 46 -1.10 39.45 -5.08
C ALA A 46 -0.41 40.09 -6.31
N GLY A 47 0.90 39.90 -6.49
CA GLY A 47 1.69 40.40 -7.62
C GLY A 47 2.00 39.36 -8.70
N GLU A 48 1.63 38.09 -8.52
CA GLU A 48 1.92 37.01 -9.47
C GLU A 48 0.66 36.58 -10.22
N ASN A 49 0.81 36.21 -11.50
CA ASN A 49 -0.26 35.63 -12.32
C ASN A 49 -0.67 34.26 -11.75
N ILE A 50 -1.47 34.25 -10.68
CA ILE A 50 -2.04 33.05 -10.10
C ILE A 50 -2.91 32.37 -11.14
N ILE A 51 -2.62 31.10 -11.42
CA ILE A 51 -3.43 30.30 -12.34
C ILE A 51 -4.77 29.99 -11.65
N ALA A 52 -5.86 30.22 -12.37
CA ALA A 52 -7.19 29.88 -11.88
C ALA A 52 -7.32 28.35 -11.73
N LYS A 53 -8.09 27.89 -10.74
CA LYS A 53 -8.15 26.46 -10.37
C LYS A 53 -8.58 25.55 -11.53
N ASP A 54 -9.48 26.04 -12.40
CA ASP A 54 -9.93 25.39 -13.62
C ASP A 54 -8.81 25.21 -14.67
N GLN A 55 -7.84 26.13 -14.70
CA GLN A 55 -6.68 26.08 -15.61
C GLN A 55 -5.44 25.39 -14.99
N PHE A 56 -5.42 25.25 -13.66
CA PHE A 56 -4.26 24.74 -12.94
C PHE A 56 -3.89 23.31 -13.32
N ILE A 57 -4.89 22.43 -13.49
CA ILE A 57 -4.65 21.01 -13.82
C ILE A 57 -4.04 20.86 -15.22
N ASP A 58 -4.48 21.65 -16.19
CA ASP A 58 -3.89 21.66 -17.54
C ASP A 58 -2.43 22.12 -17.52
N GLU A 59 -2.12 23.17 -16.77
CA GLU A 59 -0.74 23.64 -16.63
C GLU A 59 0.12 22.63 -15.87
N LEU A 60 -0.37 22.02 -14.79
CA LEU A 60 0.34 20.98 -14.05
C LEU A 60 0.69 19.81 -14.98
N ALA A 61 -0.28 19.31 -15.74
CA ALA A 61 -0.04 18.23 -16.71
C ALA A 61 1.01 18.64 -17.76
N LYS A 62 0.89 19.83 -18.33
CA LYS A 62 1.85 20.33 -19.31
C LYS A 62 3.27 20.45 -18.73
N ARG A 63 3.42 20.90 -17.48
CA ARG A 63 4.73 20.99 -16.82
C ARG A 63 5.32 19.62 -16.49
N CYS A 64 4.51 18.67 -16.02
CA CYS A 64 4.97 17.29 -15.86
C CYS A 64 5.46 16.71 -17.20
N PHE A 65 4.78 17.01 -18.31
CA PHE A 65 5.25 16.62 -19.64
C PHE A 65 6.60 17.25 -20.03
N LEU A 66 6.88 18.49 -19.64
CA LEU A 66 8.16 19.14 -19.96
C LEU A 66 9.36 18.36 -19.43
N PHE A 67 9.24 17.62 -18.33
CA PHE A 67 10.30 16.75 -17.84
C PHE A 67 10.69 15.73 -18.91
N PHE A 68 9.71 14.97 -19.42
CA PHE A 68 9.95 13.95 -20.44
C PHE A 68 10.39 14.54 -21.78
N TRP A 69 9.86 15.70 -22.14
CA TRP A 69 10.19 16.33 -23.41
C TRP A 69 11.62 16.88 -23.45
N GLU A 70 11.98 17.66 -22.44
CA GLU A 70 13.23 18.42 -22.37
C GLU A 70 14.42 17.58 -21.90
N LYS A 71 14.19 16.59 -21.03
CA LYS A 71 15.27 15.85 -20.37
C LYS A 71 15.60 14.50 -20.99
N ALA A 72 14.79 14.01 -21.91
CA ALA A 72 15.15 12.83 -22.69
C ALA A 72 16.46 13.05 -23.45
N ASP A 73 17.32 12.03 -23.48
CA ASP A 73 18.50 12.09 -24.32
C ASP A 73 18.10 12.13 -25.81
N PRO A 74 18.62 13.08 -26.61
CA PRO A 74 18.22 13.24 -28.00
C PRO A 74 18.67 12.10 -28.93
N LYS A 75 19.63 11.26 -28.53
CA LYS A 75 20.15 10.13 -29.32
C LYS A 75 19.48 8.82 -28.94
N THR A 76 19.37 8.52 -27.65
CA THR A 76 18.84 7.25 -27.13
C THR A 76 17.34 7.33 -26.88
N GLY A 77 16.83 8.53 -26.57
CA GLY A 77 15.45 8.74 -26.16
C GLY A 77 15.13 8.22 -24.76
N LEU A 78 16.15 7.81 -24.00
CA LEU A 78 16.04 7.40 -22.60
C LEU A 78 15.74 8.62 -21.71
N ILE A 79 14.97 8.40 -20.66
CA ILE A 79 14.54 9.43 -19.71
C ILE A 79 15.36 9.31 -18.43
N PRO A 80 15.89 10.41 -17.86
CA PRO A 80 16.64 10.35 -16.63
C PRO A 80 15.75 9.85 -15.48
N ASP A 81 16.35 9.21 -14.48
CA ASP A 81 15.62 8.86 -13.24
C ASP A 81 15.03 10.11 -12.57
N ARG A 82 15.85 11.17 -12.51
CA ARG A 82 15.55 12.42 -11.84
C ARG A 82 16.31 13.59 -12.46
N THR A 83 15.87 14.81 -12.20
CA THR A 83 16.58 16.04 -12.63
C THR A 83 16.32 17.17 -11.65
N ALA A 84 17.17 18.21 -11.65
CA ALA A 84 16.93 19.39 -10.83
C ALA A 84 15.52 19.97 -11.07
N VAL A 85 14.84 20.36 -9.99
CA VAL A 85 13.44 20.82 -9.99
C VAL A 85 13.22 22.06 -10.88
N ASP A 86 14.25 22.87 -11.07
CA ASP A 86 14.27 24.05 -11.95
C ASP A 86 14.80 23.75 -13.38
N GLY A 87 15.26 22.53 -13.62
CA GLY A 87 15.85 22.04 -14.86
C GLY A 87 17.30 22.48 -15.10
N SER A 88 18.00 23.03 -14.12
CA SER A 88 19.37 23.55 -14.28
C SER A 88 20.44 22.46 -14.43
N GLU A 89 20.26 21.30 -13.80
CA GLU A 89 21.24 20.21 -13.83
C GLU A 89 20.85 19.09 -14.79
N GLU A 90 21.87 18.43 -15.34
CA GLU A 90 21.76 17.22 -16.16
C GLU A 90 22.30 16.02 -15.38
N THR A 91 21.71 14.85 -15.62
CA THR A 91 22.22 13.56 -15.13
C THR A 91 22.38 12.62 -16.32
N ASP A 92 23.36 11.72 -16.21
CA ASP A 92 23.55 10.63 -17.18
C ASP A 92 22.95 9.31 -16.69
N ILE A 93 22.15 9.32 -15.61
CA ILE A 93 21.48 8.11 -15.11
C ILE A 93 20.00 8.11 -15.53
N SER A 94 19.61 7.06 -16.24
CA SER A 94 18.26 6.81 -16.69
C SER A 94 17.62 5.66 -15.92
N SER A 95 16.31 5.79 -15.65
CA SER A 95 15.45 4.70 -15.23
C SER A 95 14.61 4.21 -16.41
N ILE A 96 14.54 2.89 -16.60
CA ILE A 96 13.67 2.31 -17.63
C ILE A 96 12.19 2.53 -17.31
N ALA A 97 11.80 2.62 -16.03
CA ALA A 97 10.44 2.94 -15.62
C ALA A 97 10.07 4.38 -16.01
N ALA A 98 10.95 5.35 -15.74
CA ALA A 98 10.76 6.73 -16.19
C ALA A 98 10.66 6.81 -17.73
N THR A 99 11.41 5.97 -18.45
CA THR A 99 11.30 5.84 -19.91
C THR A 99 9.92 5.30 -20.34
N GLY A 100 9.36 4.33 -19.60
CA GLY A 100 7.99 3.84 -19.78
C GLY A 100 6.94 4.94 -19.65
N PHE A 101 6.96 5.70 -18.56
CA PHE A 101 6.10 6.87 -18.40
C PHE A 101 6.29 7.90 -19.51
N GLY A 102 7.53 8.12 -19.93
CA GLY A 102 7.88 9.01 -21.04
C GLY A 102 7.22 8.63 -22.36
N LEU A 103 7.23 7.33 -22.73
CA LEU A 103 6.56 6.84 -23.93
C LEU A 103 5.07 7.18 -23.95
N THR A 104 4.36 6.94 -22.84
CA THR A 104 2.95 7.31 -22.68
C THR A 104 2.76 8.84 -22.72
N SER A 105 3.65 9.61 -22.10
CA SER A 105 3.58 11.07 -22.07
C SER A 105 3.61 11.71 -23.47
N TYR A 106 4.34 11.11 -24.42
CA TYR A 106 4.42 11.62 -25.78
C TYR A 106 3.09 11.45 -26.54
N CYS A 107 2.37 10.36 -26.29
CA CYS A 107 1.02 10.14 -26.81
C CYS A 107 0.04 11.17 -26.25
N ILE A 108 0.08 11.41 -24.92
CA ILE A 108 -0.72 12.46 -24.27
C ILE A 108 -0.40 13.82 -24.89
N ALA A 109 0.87 14.18 -25.02
CA ALA A 109 1.27 15.50 -25.53
C ALA A 109 0.90 15.73 -27.00
N GLU A 110 0.89 14.68 -27.83
CA GLU A 110 0.34 14.75 -29.19
C GLU A 110 -1.17 15.01 -29.15
N ASP A 111 -1.91 14.23 -28.35
CA ASP A 111 -3.36 14.34 -28.21
C ASP A 111 -3.79 15.74 -27.73
N ARG A 112 -3.06 16.29 -26.74
CA ARG A 112 -3.24 17.65 -26.22
C ARG A 112 -2.71 18.76 -27.13
N GLY A 113 -2.08 18.41 -28.25
CA GLY A 113 -1.49 19.38 -29.19
C GLY A 113 -0.30 20.18 -28.65
N TRP A 114 0.37 19.70 -27.59
CA TRP A 114 1.58 20.32 -27.04
C TRP A 114 2.79 20.09 -27.95
N ILE A 115 2.80 18.96 -28.65
CA ILE A 115 3.75 18.63 -29.71
C ILE A 115 3.01 18.09 -30.93
N THR A 116 3.64 18.13 -32.09
CA THR A 116 3.07 17.57 -33.33
C THR A 116 3.16 16.04 -33.34
N ARG A 117 2.24 15.38 -34.04
CA ARG A 117 2.30 13.92 -34.32
C ARG A 117 3.67 13.47 -34.85
N LYS A 118 4.28 14.26 -35.74
CA LYS A 118 5.60 13.95 -36.29
C LYS A 118 6.69 13.98 -35.20
N GLN A 119 6.65 14.97 -34.32
CA GLN A 119 7.61 15.08 -33.21
C GLN A 119 7.48 13.91 -32.24
N ALA A 120 6.25 13.57 -31.86
CA ALA A 120 5.97 12.42 -30.99
C ALA A 120 6.43 11.10 -31.63
N TYR A 121 6.01 10.84 -32.88
CA TYR A 121 6.35 9.62 -33.61
C TYR A 121 7.86 9.41 -33.74
N GLU A 122 8.62 10.44 -34.15
CA GLU A 122 10.08 10.31 -34.31
C GLU A 122 10.80 10.10 -32.97
N ARG A 123 10.33 10.74 -31.89
CA ARG A 123 10.88 10.55 -30.55
C ARG A 123 10.65 9.12 -30.08
N ILE A 124 9.40 8.65 -30.12
CA ILE A 124 9.02 7.29 -29.72
C ILE A 124 9.75 6.25 -30.55
N ARG A 125 9.73 6.36 -31.88
CA ARG A 125 10.40 5.43 -32.78
C ARG A 125 11.89 5.31 -32.47
N LYS A 126 12.57 6.42 -32.21
CA LYS A 126 13.98 6.44 -31.82
C LYS A 126 14.21 5.72 -30.50
N THR A 127 13.39 6.01 -29.48
CA THR A 127 13.47 5.34 -28.18
C THR A 127 13.30 3.83 -28.33
N LEU A 128 12.27 3.37 -29.05
CA LEU A 128 12.02 1.94 -29.26
C LEU A 128 13.16 1.24 -30.01
N LEU A 129 13.71 1.88 -31.05
CA LEU A 129 14.88 1.34 -31.77
C LEU A 129 16.09 1.19 -30.86
N TYR A 130 16.31 2.16 -29.95
CA TYR A 130 17.42 2.08 -29.01
C TYR A 130 17.21 0.99 -27.96
N LEU A 131 16.01 0.91 -27.37
CA LEU A 131 15.63 -0.16 -26.43
C LEU A 131 15.78 -1.57 -27.03
N ASP A 132 15.58 -1.73 -28.34
CA ASP A 132 15.77 -3.01 -29.05
C ASP A 132 17.25 -3.44 -29.06
N THR A 133 18.18 -2.48 -28.95
CA THR A 133 19.64 -2.72 -28.95
C THR A 133 20.27 -2.85 -27.56
N MET A 134 19.56 -2.45 -26.50
CA MET A 134 20.08 -2.45 -25.14
C MET A 134 20.29 -3.88 -24.61
N GLU A 135 21.25 -4.03 -23.69
CA GLU A 135 21.47 -5.28 -22.97
C GLU A 135 20.19 -5.70 -22.22
N HIS A 136 19.86 -6.98 -22.33
CA HIS A 136 18.74 -7.59 -21.62
C HIS A 136 19.06 -9.06 -21.37
N VAL A 137 18.42 -9.65 -20.37
CA VAL A 137 18.40 -11.11 -20.19
C VAL A 137 16.95 -11.53 -20.25
N LYS A 138 16.61 -12.42 -21.19
CA LYS A 138 15.24 -12.97 -21.29
C LYS A 138 14.17 -11.87 -21.48
N GLY A 139 14.55 -10.81 -22.19
CA GLY A 139 13.78 -9.59 -22.42
C GLY A 139 13.69 -8.63 -21.23
N TYR A 140 14.08 -9.02 -20.01
CA TYR A 140 14.15 -8.13 -18.85
C TYR A 140 15.33 -7.17 -18.95
N MET A 141 15.11 -5.94 -18.50
CA MET A 141 16.08 -4.84 -18.55
C MET A 141 16.51 -4.40 -17.15
N TYR A 142 17.72 -3.84 -17.07
CA TYR A 142 18.25 -3.32 -15.80
C TYR A 142 17.49 -2.06 -15.38
N HIS A 143 17.27 -1.93 -14.06
CA HIS A 143 16.55 -0.80 -13.46
C HIS A 143 17.14 0.55 -13.93
N PHE A 144 18.44 0.71 -13.70
CA PHE A 144 19.17 1.91 -14.04
C PHE A 144 20.23 1.65 -15.10
N VAL A 145 20.31 2.57 -16.06
CA VAL A 145 21.30 2.54 -17.13
C VAL A 145 21.92 3.92 -17.33
N ASN A 146 23.12 3.95 -17.91
CA ASN A 146 23.69 5.19 -18.42
C ASN A 146 22.82 5.67 -19.59
N MET A 147 22.32 6.89 -19.51
CA MET A 147 21.36 7.46 -20.44
C MET A 147 21.95 7.64 -21.85
N LYS A 148 23.28 7.73 -21.98
CA LYS A 148 24.00 7.93 -23.25
C LYS A 148 24.42 6.61 -23.90
N THR A 149 24.78 5.60 -23.10
CA THR A 149 25.35 4.33 -23.59
C THR A 149 24.42 3.14 -23.44
N GLY A 150 23.39 3.22 -22.59
CA GLY A 150 22.48 2.12 -22.29
C GLY A 150 23.10 1.05 -21.38
N GLU A 151 24.33 1.26 -20.90
CA GLU A 151 25.04 0.32 -20.03
C GLU A 151 24.46 0.34 -18.61
N ARG A 152 24.35 -0.83 -17.99
CA ARG A 152 23.93 -1.01 -16.59
C ARG A 152 24.77 -0.15 -15.64
N VAL A 153 24.12 0.51 -14.67
CA VAL A 153 24.81 1.27 -13.61
C VAL A 153 24.59 0.67 -12.22
N TRP A 154 25.50 0.98 -11.30
CA TRP A 154 25.44 0.64 -9.87
C TRP A 154 25.22 -0.84 -9.54
N GLU A 155 25.61 -1.74 -10.46
CA GLU A 155 25.33 -3.18 -10.34
C GLU A 155 23.84 -3.46 -10.00
N CYS A 156 22.94 -2.61 -10.52
CA CYS A 156 21.50 -2.74 -10.27
C CYS A 156 20.97 -4.05 -10.86
N GLU A 157 19.87 -4.54 -10.32
CA GLU A 157 19.18 -5.72 -10.81
C GLU A 157 18.56 -5.52 -12.19
N LEU A 158 18.38 -6.62 -12.91
CA LEU A 158 17.24 -6.72 -13.82
C LEU A 158 15.99 -6.62 -12.96
N SER A 159 15.24 -5.53 -13.16
CA SER A 159 14.07 -5.26 -12.36
C SER A 159 12.83 -5.74 -13.09
N SER A 160 12.12 -6.66 -12.44
CA SER A 160 10.85 -7.17 -12.96
C SER A 160 9.79 -6.07 -13.07
N ILE A 161 9.72 -5.19 -12.07
CA ILE A 161 8.70 -4.14 -11.98
C ILE A 161 9.00 -2.97 -12.91
N ASP A 162 10.27 -2.57 -13.04
CA ASP A 162 10.64 -1.48 -13.94
C ASP A 162 10.56 -1.91 -15.40
N THR A 163 10.84 -3.18 -15.70
CA THR A 163 10.54 -3.77 -17.01
C THR A 163 9.04 -3.74 -17.28
N ALA A 164 8.19 -4.07 -16.30
CA ALA A 164 6.73 -3.99 -16.45
C ALA A 164 6.27 -2.54 -16.72
N LEU A 165 6.77 -1.56 -15.96
CA LEU A 165 6.47 -0.13 -16.17
C LEU A 165 6.91 0.37 -17.55
N LEU A 166 8.08 -0.07 -18.04
CA LEU A 166 8.50 0.19 -19.41
C LEU A 166 7.51 -0.39 -20.42
N MET A 167 7.13 -1.67 -20.25
CA MET A 167 6.24 -2.37 -21.17
C MET A 167 4.83 -1.77 -21.21
N LEU A 168 4.33 -1.19 -20.12
CA LEU A 168 3.07 -0.44 -20.11
C LEU A 168 3.08 0.73 -21.11
N GLY A 169 4.17 1.51 -21.11
CA GLY A 169 4.37 2.60 -22.07
C GLY A 169 4.57 2.09 -23.50
N VAL A 170 5.33 1.00 -23.67
CA VAL A 170 5.54 0.35 -24.97
C VAL A 170 4.21 -0.10 -25.59
N LEU A 171 3.33 -0.76 -24.84
CA LEU A 171 2.04 -1.20 -25.35
C LEU A 171 1.09 -0.02 -25.63
N THR A 172 1.19 1.06 -24.86
CA THR A 172 0.41 2.27 -25.11
C THR A 172 0.79 2.91 -26.45
N VAL A 173 2.08 3.07 -26.75
CA VAL A 173 2.52 3.62 -28.05
C VAL A 173 2.22 2.67 -29.20
N SER A 174 2.14 1.36 -28.93
CA SER A 174 1.75 0.35 -29.93
C SER A 174 0.35 0.63 -30.47
N GLU A 175 -0.64 0.76 -29.58
CA GLU A 175 -2.03 1.03 -30.01
C GLU A 175 -2.22 2.46 -30.52
N HIS A 176 -1.55 3.46 -29.95
CA HIS A 176 -1.64 4.85 -30.43
C HIS A 176 -1.14 5.03 -31.87
N TYR A 177 -0.17 4.20 -32.28
CA TYR A 177 0.41 4.19 -33.63
C TYR A 177 0.18 2.88 -34.38
N LYS A 178 -1.00 2.27 -34.20
CA LYS A 178 -1.42 1.08 -34.91
C LYS A 178 -1.24 1.20 -36.44
N GLY A 179 -0.77 0.13 -37.07
CA GLY A 179 -0.46 0.05 -38.50
C GLY A 179 0.88 0.64 -38.92
N THR A 180 1.77 0.97 -37.98
CA THR A 180 3.05 1.65 -38.27
C THR A 180 4.28 0.84 -37.81
N GLU A 181 5.48 1.37 -38.08
CA GLU A 181 6.72 0.75 -37.56
C GLU A 181 6.80 0.79 -36.03
N VAL A 182 6.20 1.81 -35.39
CA VAL A 182 6.17 1.94 -33.93
C VAL A 182 5.43 0.77 -33.29
N GLU A 183 4.25 0.41 -33.78
CA GLU A 183 3.49 -0.78 -33.32
C GLU A 183 4.34 -2.05 -33.40
N ARG A 184 4.98 -2.29 -34.54
CA ARG A 184 5.80 -3.49 -34.75
C ARG A 184 7.01 -3.55 -33.82
N LEU A 185 7.70 -2.43 -33.60
CA LEU A 185 8.84 -2.36 -32.67
C LEU A 185 8.38 -2.56 -31.22
N ALA A 186 7.27 -1.92 -30.85
CA ALA A 186 6.71 -2.03 -29.51
C ALA A 186 6.28 -3.47 -29.18
N ASN A 187 5.52 -4.10 -30.07
CA ASN A 187 5.07 -5.48 -29.87
C ASN A 187 6.25 -6.46 -29.80
N ARG A 188 7.31 -6.26 -30.61
CA ARG A 188 8.53 -7.06 -30.49
C ARG A 188 9.18 -6.96 -29.11
N LEU A 189 9.32 -5.75 -28.57
CA LEU A 189 9.92 -5.53 -27.26
C LEU A 189 9.12 -6.25 -26.17
N TYR A 190 7.80 -6.15 -26.20
CA TYR A 190 6.92 -6.83 -25.26
C TYR A 190 6.94 -8.36 -25.42
N GLU A 191 6.88 -8.87 -26.65
CA GLU A 191 6.90 -10.31 -26.95
C GLU A 191 8.25 -10.97 -26.62
N ARG A 192 9.34 -10.19 -26.54
CA ARG A 192 10.68 -10.66 -26.16
C ARG A 192 10.79 -11.00 -24.67
N VAL A 193 9.89 -10.49 -23.82
CA VAL A 193 9.94 -10.74 -22.37
C VAL A 193 9.47 -12.16 -22.08
N GLU A 194 10.38 -13.00 -21.60
CA GLU A 194 10.09 -14.35 -21.13
C GLU A 194 9.55 -14.28 -19.68
N TRP A 195 8.27 -13.93 -19.50
CA TRP A 195 7.71 -13.58 -18.18
C TRP A 195 7.86 -14.67 -17.11
N ASP A 196 7.92 -15.94 -17.54
CA ASP A 196 8.16 -17.11 -16.71
C ASP A 196 9.59 -17.19 -16.16
N PHE A 197 10.55 -16.46 -16.72
CA PHE A 197 11.93 -16.39 -16.21
C PHE A 197 12.01 -15.89 -14.76
N MET A 198 11.11 -14.99 -14.35
CA MET A 198 11.07 -14.47 -12.97
C MET A 198 10.20 -15.33 -12.03
N LEU A 199 9.59 -16.41 -12.53
CA LEU A 199 8.71 -17.27 -11.74
C LEU A 199 9.50 -18.10 -10.73
N THR A 200 9.03 -18.13 -9.49
CA THR A 200 9.58 -18.95 -8.42
C THR A 200 8.65 -20.13 -8.08
N ASP A 201 9.15 -21.09 -7.30
CA ASP A 201 8.47 -22.36 -7.00
C ASP A 201 7.07 -22.24 -6.36
N ASP A 202 6.74 -21.11 -5.75
CA ASP A 202 5.42 -20.83 -5.15
C ASP A 202 4.45 -20.10 -6.10
N ASN A 203 4.75 -20.08 -7.40
CA ASN A 203 4.02 -19.37 -8.45
C ASN A 203 3.97 -17.84 -8.29
N THR A 204 4.86 -17.26 -7.47
CA THR A 204 5.07 -15.82 -7.41
C THR A 204 6.32 -15.40 -8.19
N LEU A 205 6.46 -14.10 -8.46
CA LEU A 205 7.56 -13.54 -9.23
C LEU A 205 8.66 -12.96 -8.33
N SER A 206 9.93 -13.22 -8.66
CA SER A 206 11.10 -12.57 -8.06
C SER A 206 11.07 -11.06 -8.33
N MET A 207 11.51 -10.25 -7.37
CA MET A 207 11.63 -8.81 -7.60
C MET A 207 12.72 -8.46 -8.62
N GLY A 208 13.75 -9.29 -8.72
CA GLY A 208 14.77 -9.09 -9.74
C GLY A 208 15.80 -10.22 -9.81
N TRP A 209 16.81 -9.99 -10.65
CA TRP A 209 17.92 -10.90 -10.86
C TRP A 209 19.21 -10.10 -11.10
N LYS A 210 20.33 -10.61 -10.61
CA LYS A 210 21.66 -10.03 -10.81
C LYS A 210 22.60 -11.05 -11.48
N PRO A 211 23.41 -10.66 -12.48
CA PRO A 211 24.45 -11.53 -13.04
C PRO A 211 25.38 -12.14 -12.00
N GLU A 212 25.65 -11.39 -10.93
CA GLU A 212 26.62 -11.75 -9.91
C GLU A 212 26.12 -12.90 -9.02
N HIS A 213 24.83 -12.92 -8.68
CA HIS A 213 24.29 -13.77 -7.60
C HIS A 213 22.94 -14.43 -7.90
N GLY A 214 22.38 -14.24 -9.10
CA GLY A 214 21.09 -14.79 -9.49
C GLY A 214 19.90 -14.00 -8.96
N PHE A 215 18.78 -14.70 -8.70
CA PHE A 215 17.53 -14.07 -8.26
C PHE A 215 17.64 -13.42 -6.88
N LEU A 216 16.96 -12.29 -6.72
CA LEU A 216 16.79 -11.65 -5.42
C LEU A 216 15.92 -12.54 -4.50
N ARG A 217 16.15 -12.43 -3.18
CA ARG A 217 15.33 -13.15 -2.20
C ARG A 217 13.91 -12.62 -2.10
N ALA A 218 13.73 -11.32 -2.37
CA ALA A 218 12.46 -10.64 -2.27
C ALA A 218 11.56 -10.97 -3.46
N LYS A 219 10.26 -11.08 -3.22
CA LYS A 219 9.25 -11.53 -4.19
C LYS A 219 8.02 -10.64 -4.17
N TRP A 220 7.32 -10.60 -5.29
CA TRP A 220 6.01 -9.98 -5.44
C TRP A 220 4.90 -10.92 -4.98
N ASN A 221 4.74 -11.10 -3.66
CA ASN A 221 3.85 -12.13 -3.09
C ASN A 221 2.70 -11.59 -2.23
N SER A 222 2.55 -10.27 -2.11
CA SER A 222 1.49 -9.61 -1.33
C SER A 222 1.16 -8.24 -1.92
N TYR A 223 0.00 -7.66 -1.57
CA TYR A 223 -0.52 -6.47 -2.25
C TYR A 223 0.44 -5.28 -2.16
N ASN A 224 0.82 -4.76 -3.32
CA ASN A 224 1.63 -3.56 -3.53
C ASN A 224 1.48 -3.14 -5.02
N GLU A 225 2.49 -2.51 -5.63
CA GLU A 225 2.49 -2.10 -7.04
C GLU A 225 2.48 -3.26 -8.05
N LEU A 226 2.61 -4.53 -7.63
CA LEU A 226 2.83 -5.71 -8.49
C LEU A 226 1.79 -6.01 -9.56
N MET A 227 0.57 -5.46 -9.49
CA MET A 227 -0.56 -5.99 -10.29
C MET A 227 -0.27 -5.94 -11.78
N MET A 228 0.30 -4.83 -12.27
CA MET A 228 0.71 -4.64 -13.66
C MET A 228 1.72 -5.68 -14.16
N LEU A 229 2.65 -6.12 -13.30
CA LEU A 229 3.65 -7.12 -13.65
C LEU A 229 2.99 -8.47 -13.94
N TYR A 230 2.11 -8.92 -13.04
CA TYR A 230 1.37 -10.17 -13.25
C TYR A 230 0.42 -10.06 -14.45
N LEU A 231 -0.32 -8.96 -14.57
CA LEU A 231 -1.25 -8.76 -15.68
C LEU A 231 -0.54 -8.74 -17.03
N LEU A 232 0.60 -8.05 -17.16
CA LEU A 232 1.39 -8.10 -18.39
C LEU A 232 1.89 -9.51 -18.72
N GLY A 233 2.34 -10.28 -17.73
CA GLY A 233 2.71 -11.68 -17.96
C GLY A 233 1.55 -12.57 -18.38
N LEU A 234 0.36 -12.40 -17.77
CA LEU A 234 -0.86 -13.11 -18.16
C LEU A 234 -1.33 -12.72 -19.57
N GLY A 235 -1.17 -11.44 -19.94
CA GLY A 235 -1.54 -10.91 -21.25
C GLY A 235 -0.63 -11.35 -22.39
N SER A 236 0.58 -11.83 -22.08
CA SER A 236 1.58 -12.21 -23.08
C SER A 236 1.09 -13.36 -23.95
N SER A 237 1.48 -13.32 -25.23
CA SER A 237 1.15 -14.39 -26.20
C SER A 237 2.35 -15.26 -26.56
N SER A 238 3.57 -14.78 -26.34
CA SER A 238 4.81 -15.51 -26.58
C SER A 238 5.26 -16.33 -25.36
N HIS A 239 5.25 -15.70 -24.19
CA HIS A 239 5.69 -16.29 -22.92
C HIS A 239 4.67 -16.00 -21.82
N PRO A 240 3.44 -16.56 -21.90
CA PRO A 240 2.38 -16.29 -20.94
C PRO A 240 2.69 -16.87 -19.56
N LEU A 241 2.35 -16.13 -18.51
CA LEU A 241 2.15 -16.71 -17.18
C LEU A 241 0.85 -17.52 -17.15
N GLU A 242 0.83 -18.57 -16.33
CA GLU A 242 -0.39 -19.33 -16.02
C GLU A 242 -1.34 -18.51 -15.15
N SER A 243 -2.66 -18.63 -15.34
CA SER A 243 -3.67 -17.91 -14.53
C SER A 243 -3.51 -18.15 -13.02
N SER A 244 -3.00 -19.31 -12.60
CA SER A 244 -2.73 -19.60 -11.18
C SER A 244 -1.77 -18.63 -10.52
N THR A 245 -0.88 -17.98 -11.27
CA THR A 245 0.06 -16.97 -10.75
C THR A 245 -0.65 -15.73 -10.21
N TRP A 246 -1.78 -15.33 -10.82
CA TRP A 246 -2.62 -14.24 -10.31
C TRP A 246 -3.15 -14.55 -8.91
N HIS A 247 -3.48 -15.81 -8.65
CA HIS A 247 -4.05 -16.28 -7.39
C HIS A 247 -2.98 -16.63 -6.34
N ALA A 248 -1.69 -16.60 -6.69
CA ALA A 248 -0.60 -17.00 -5.82
C ALA A 248 -0.19 -15.91 -4.81
N TRP A 249 -0.25 -14.63 -5.20
CA TRP A 249 0.08 -13.52 -4.29
C TRP A 249 -1.09 -13.18 -3.36
N LYS A 250 -0.78 -12.76 -2.15
CA LYS A 250 -1.76 -12.56 -1.08
C LYS A 250 -2.40 -11.17 -1.12
N ARG A 251 -3.71 -11.09 -0.93
CA ARG A 251 -4.47 -9.83 -0.80
C ARG A 251 -4.39 -9.32 0.64
N VAL A 252 -3.16 -9.11 1.11
CA VAL A 252 -2.84 -8.69 2.49
C VAL A 252 -1.67 -7.71 2.47
N PRO A 253 -1.51 -6.87 3.51
CA PRO A 253 -2.42 -6.70 4.64
C PRO A 253 -3.75 -6.05 4.24
N VAL A 254 -4.82 -6.39 4.95
CA VAL A 254 -6.07 -5.62 4.91
C VAL A 254 -6.05 -4.70 6.12
N TYR A 255 -6.27 -3.42 5.91
CA TYR A 255 -6.24 -2.42 6.97
C TYR A 255 -7.55 -1.67 7.05
N SER A 256 -7.94 -1.29 8.27
CA SER A 256 -9.12 -0.45 8.50
C SER A 256 -8.71 0.86 9.15
N TYR A 257 -9.12 1.99 8.56
CA TYR A 257 -8.87 3.30 9.12
C TYR A 257 -10.03 4.25 8.87
N ALA A 258 -10.46 4.96 9.91
CA ALA A 258 -11.58 5.91 9.82
C ALA A 258 -12.82 5.31 9.12
N GLY A 259 -13.16 4.06 9.44
CA GLY A 259 -14.31 3.34 8.88
C GLY A 259 -14.15 2.81 7.45
N ARG A 260 -12.93 2.85 6.88
CA ARG A 260 -12.62 2.36 5.53
C ARG A 260 -11.74 1.13 5.60
N THR A 261 -12.13 0.03 4.96
CA THR A 261 -11.39 -1.24 4.96
C THR A 261 -10.87 -1.60 3.59
N TYR A 262 -9.54 -1.68 3.42
CA TYR A 262 -8.91 -1.82 2.10
C TYR A 262 -7.61 -2.65 2.15
N LEU A 263 -7.21 -3.23 1.01
CA LEU A 263 -5.88 -3.80 0.81
C LEU A 263 -4.86 -2.69 0.93
N ASN A 264 -3.90 -2.83 1.83
CA ASN A 264 -3.04 -1.72 2.22
C ASN A 264 -1.58 -1.99 1.84
N CYS A 265 -0.97 -1.02 1.17
CA CYS A 265 0.47 -0.84 1.17
C CYS A 265 0.72 0.66 1.40
N PRO A 266 1.28 1.08 2.55
CA PRO A 266 1.18 2.46 3.04
C PRO A 266 1.58 3.59 2.05
N PRO A 267 2.63 3.44 1.21
CA PRO A 267 2.94 4.44 0.19
C PRO A 267 1.91 4.47 -0.93
N LEU A 268 1.36 5.64 -1.23
CA LEU A 268 0.20 5.75 -2.11
C LEU A 268 0.45 5.32 -3.55
N PHE A 269 1.70 5.36 -4.05
CA PHE A 269 2.04 4.94 -5.42
C PHE A 269 1.63 3.50 -5.74
N THR A 270 1.59 2.63 -4.73
CA THR A 270 1.18 1.21 -4.86
C THR A 270 -0.29 1.06 -5.26
N HIS A 271 -1.10 2.10 -5.01
CA HIS A 271 -2.50 2.21 -5.40
C HIS A 271 -2.70 2.95 -6.73
N GLN A 272 -1.62 3.29 -7.44
CA GLN A 272 -1.65 4.18 -8.60
C GLN A 272 -1.01 3.58 -9.84
N TYR A 273 0.17 2.97 -9.74
CA TYR A 273 0.96 2.62 -10.93
C TYR A 273 0.28 1.60 -11.83
N SER A 274 -0.30 0.55 -11.26
CA SER A 274 -1.06 -0.43 -12.03
C SER A 274 -2.35 0.17 -12.61
N GLN A 275 -3.02 0.99 -11.81
CA GLN A 275 -4.29 1.63 -12.08
C GLN A 275 -4.18 2.75 -13.13
N ALA A 276 -2.99 3.29 -13.37
CA ALA A 276 -2.76 4.30 -14.42
C ALA A 276 -2.96 3.74 -15.83
N TYR A 277 -2.82 2.42 -15.99
CA TYR A 277 -2.92 1.74 -17.27
C TYR A 277 -4.10 0.76 -17.32
N PHE A 278 -4.22 -0.10 -16.31
CA PHE A 278 -5.34 -1.02 -16.21
C PHE A 278 -6.57 -0.33 -15.63
N ASP A 279 -7.64 -0.27 -16.42
CA ASP A 279 -8.92 0.29 -15.98
C ASP A 279 -9.71 -0.72 -15.13
N PHE A 280 -9.55 -0.61 -13.82
CA PHE A 280 -10.28 -1.42 -12.84
C PHE A 280 -11.66 -0.87 -12.48
N GLU A 281 -12.08 0.27 -13.05
CA GLU A 281 -13.37 0.87 -12.70
C GLU A 281 -14.51 -0.10 -13.04
N ASN A 282 -15.43 -0.25 -12.09
CA ASN A 282 -16.58 -1.16 -12.15
C ASN A 282 -16.20 -2.63 -12.36
N LYS A 283 -15.00 -3.07 -11.94
CA LYS A 283 -14.53 -4.46 -12.10
C LYS A 283 -14.01 -5.05 -10.79
N HIS A 284 -14.12 -6.35 -10.65
CA HIS A 284 -13.51 -7.12 -9.57
C HIS A 284 -13.04 -8.48 -10.06
N ASP A 285 -12.06 -9.08 -9.38
CA ASP A 285 -11.50 -10.41 -9.69
C ASP A 285 -11.98 -11.49 -8.70
N GLY A 286 -13.04 -11.19 -7.95
CA GLY A 286 -13.56 -12.00 -6.85
C GLY A 286 -12.83 -11.82 -5.51
N TYR A 287 -11.66 -11.16 -5.47
CA TYR A 287 -11.01 -10.80 -4.20
C TYR A 287 -11.37 -9.37 -3.78
N ALA A 288 -11.24 -8.41 -4.70
CA ALA A 288 -11.45 -7.00 -4.38
C ALA A 288 -11.96 -6.18 -5.58
N ASP A 289 -12.65 -5.08 -5.27
CA ASP A 289 -12.79 -3.95 -6.17
C ASP A 289 -11.56 -3.05 -6.00
N TYR A 290 -10.61 -3.13 -6.94
CA TYR A 290 -9.36 -2.40 -6.87
C TYR A 290 -9.51 -0.90 -7.16
N TRP A 291 -10.56 -0.48 -7.86
CA TRP A 291 -10.88 0.93 -8.03
C TRP A 291 -11.34 1.53 -6.69
N MET A 292 -12.28 0.86 -6.02
CA MET A 292 -12.70 1.22 -4.67
C MET A 292 -11.53 1.13 -3.69
N ASN A 293 -10.63 0.15 -3.85
CA ASN A 293 -9.43 0.03 -3.01
C ASN A 293 -8.57 1.27 -3.05
N SER A 294 -8.24 1.76 -4.25
CA SER A 294 -7.43 2.97 -4.42
C SER A 294 -8.16 4.19 -3.86
N LYS A 295 -9.47 4.33 -4.09
CA LYS A 295 -10.29 5.41 -3.51
C LYS A 295 -10.24 5.41 -1.97
N LEU A 296 -10.48 4.27 -1.34
CA LEU A 296 -10.49 4.13 0.11
C LEU A 296 -9.10 4.41 0.70
N ALA A 297 -8.03 3.94 0.06
CA ALA A 297 -6.66 4.22 0.48
C ALA A 297 -6.32 5.71 0.40
N THR A 298 -6.70 6.40 -0.70
CA THR A 298 -6.51 7.84 -0.86
C THR A 298 -7.25 8.63 0.24
N GLU A 299 -8.52 8.33 0.49
CA GLU A 299 -9.29 9.01 1.53
C GLU A 299 -8.78 8.70 2.94
N ALA A 300 -8.38 7.45 3.20
CA ALA A 300 -7.80 7.04 4.48
C ALA A 300 -6.47 7.74 4.75
N GLN A 301 -5.58 7.85 3.76
CA GLN A 301 -4.32 8.57 3.91
C GLN A 301 -4.55 10.06 4.18
N ARG A 302 -5.49 10.70 3.47
CA ARG A 302 -5.86 12.08 3.74
C ARG A 302 -6.34 12.26 5.18
N GLN A 303 -7.25 11.39 5.64
CA GLN A 303 -7.74 11.44 7.03
C GLN A 303 -6.61 11.22 8.03
N PHE A 304 -5.70 10.30 7.75
CA PHE A 304 -4.54 10.02 8.59
C PHE A 304 -3.63 11.24 8.76
N CYS A 305 -3.35 11.98 7.68
CA CYS A 305 -2.61 13.24 7.78
C CYS A 305 -3.36 14.31 8.60
N ILE A 306 -4.69 14.39 8.49
CA ILE A 306 -5.52 15.31 9.28
C ILE A 306 -5.45 14.95 10.77
N ASP A 307 -5.58 13.67 11.11
CA ASP A 307 -5.58 13.18 12.49
C ASP A 307 -4.21 13.37 13.16
N LEU A 308 -3.14 13.44 12.37
CA LEU A 308 -1.79 13.73 12.84
C LEU A 308 -1.48 15.24 12.94
N ALA A 309 -2.46 16.13 12.79
CA ALA A 309 -2.25 17.58 12.86
C ALA A 309 -1.68 18.07 14.21
N GLU A 310 -1.86 17.33 15.32
CA GLU A 310 -1.19 17.67 16.60
C GLU A 310 0.34 17.51 16.51
N SER A 311 0.82 16.48 15.80
CA SER A 311 2.24 16.22 15.58
C SER A 311 2.80 17.04 14.41
N PHE A 312 1.97 17.26 13.39
CA PHE A 312 2.30 18.02 12.19
C PHE A 312 1.26 19.15 11.95
N PRO A 313 1.34 20.29 12.67
CA PRO A 313 0.36 21.39 12.61
C PRO A 313 0.13 22.10 11.26
N LYS A 314 0.83 21.71 10.20
CA LYS A 314 0.69 22.24 8.84
C LYS A 314 -0.05 21.24 7.96
N TRP A 315 -0.07 19.96 8.32
CA TRP A 315 -0.94 19.00 7.69
C TRP A 315 -2.39 19.33 8.01
N ASN A 316 -3.21 19.25 6.97
CA ASN A 316 -4.63 19.54 7.04
C ASN A 316 -5.33 18.92 5.84
N GLU A 317 -6.61 19.24 5.71
CA GLU A 317 -7.51 18.73 4.68
C GLU A 317 -7.03 18.97 3.23
N ASN A 318 -6.14 19.95 3.01
CA ASN A 318 -5.58 20.31 1.70
C ASN A 318 -4.04 20.26 1.65
N ILE A 319 -3.35 20.01 2.76
CA ILE A 319 -1.89 19.83 2.80
C ILE A 319 -1.61 18.43 3.34
N TRP A 320 -1.58 17.45 2.44
CA TRP A 320 -1.40 16.04 2.75
C TRP A 320 -0.82 15.30 1.53
N GLY A 321 -0.28 14.10 1.75
CA GLY A 321 0.23 13.23 0.68
C GLY A 321 1.51 12.53 1.11
N LEU A 322 1.46 11.21 1.19
CA LEU A 322 2.55 10.34 1.64
C LEU A 322 2.74 9.20 0.62
N THR A 323 3.89 9.19 -0.03
CA THR A 323 4.31 8.11 -0.93
C THR A 323 5.83 8.15 -1.02
N ALA A 324 6.50 7.15 -1.59
CA ALA A 324 7.96 7.14 -1.61
C ALA A 324 8.54 8.36 -2.33
N SER A 325 9.50 9.05 -1.71
CA SER A 325 10.16 10.25 -2.25
C SER A 325 11.45 10.55 -1.47
N ASP A 326 12.16 11.60 -1.88
CA ASP A 326 13.20 12.18 -1.03
C ASP A 326 12.61 12.90 0.19
N GLY A 327 13.39 12.87 1.27
CA GLY A 327 13.28 13.71 2.44
C GLY A 327 14.57 14.47 2.72
N LYS A 328 14.55 15.28 3.78
CA LYS A 328 15.74 16.05 4.20
C LYS A 328 16.97 15.18 4.43
N ASP A 329 16.79 13.97 4.96
CA ASP A 329 17.90 13.05 5.26
C ASP A 329 18.01 11.88 4.25
N GLY A 330 17.40 12.00 3.07
CA GLY A 330 17.48 11.02 1.99
C GLY A 330 16.14 10.39 1.60
N TYR A 331 16.20 9.43 0.68
CA TYR A 331 15.04 8.74 0.12
C TYR A 331 14.36 7.83 1.13
N ARG A 332 13.03 7.91 1.21
CA ARG A 332 12.21 7.09 2.12
C ARG A 332 10.89 6.68 1.48
N ALA A 333 10.41 5.50 1.83
CA ALA A 333 9.06 5.04 1.48
C ALA A 333 8.04 5.58 2.49
N TRP A 334 7.68 6.86 2.36
CA TRP A 334 6.63 7.48 3.18
C TRP A 334 5.29 6.78 2.98
N GLY A 335 4.44 6.78 4.00
CA GLY A 335 3.11 6.21 3.85
C GLY A 335 2.25 6.30 5.09
N GLY A 336 1.04 5.77 4.94
CA GLY A 336 0.13 5.51 6.03
C GLY A 336 -1.32 5.63 5.61
N PRO A 337 -2.26 5.16 6.45
CA PRO A 337 -2.04 4.46 7.72
C PRO A 337 -1.75 2.94 7.54
N PRO A 338 -1.14 2.24 8.52
CA PRO A 338 -0.48 2.81 9.70
C PRO A 338 0.79 3.58 9.33
N ALA A 339 1.34 4.36 10.26
CA ALA A 339 2.65 4.97 10.04
C ALA A 339 3.70 3.88 9.71
N PRO A 340 4.67 4.17 8.82
CA PRO A 340 5.77 3.26 8.56
C PRO A 340 6.61 3.04 9.82
N LEU A 341 7.46 2.01 9.80
CA LEU A 341 8.40 1.71 10.90
C LEU A 341 9.33 2.89 11.18
N GLU A 342 9.71 3.65 10.16
CA GLU A 342 10.45 4.90 10.31
C GLU A 342 9.51 6.06 10.65
N PRO A 343 9.86 6.94 11.60
CA PRO A 343 9.02 8.07 11.94
C PRO A 343 8.78 9.01 10.76
N LEU A 344 7.51 9.42 10.59
CA LEU A 344 7.14 10.54 9.73
C LEU A 344 7.81 11.82 10.26
N ASP A 345 8.19 12.73 9.37
CA ASP A 345 8.88 13.98 9.72
C ASP A 345 8.11 15.24 9.28
N GLY A 346 6.90 15.06 8.73
CA GLY A 346 6.06 16.14 8.20
C GLY A 346 6.21 16.39 6.70
N THR A 347 7.06 15.65 5.99
CA THR A 347 7.21 15.75 4.53
C THR A 347 5.90 15.42 3.81
N VAL A 348 5.59 16.21 2.78
CA VAL A 348 4.42 16.09 1.90
C VAL A 348 4.89 15.86 0.48
N VAL A 349 4.28 14.89 -0.19
CA VAL A 349 4.68 14.42 -1.52
C VAL A 349 3.54 14.66 -2.52
N PRO A 350 3.62 15.68 -3.38
CA PRO A 350 2.52 16.05 -4.29
C PRO A 350 2.06 14.96 -5.27
N CYS A 351 2.93 14.03 -5.68
CA CYS A 351 2.51 12.95 -6.56
C CYS A 351 1.53 11.97 -5.87
N ALA A 352 1.44 11.95 -4.53
CA ALA A 352 0.43 11.14 -3.83
C ALA A 352 -1.01 11.60 -4.18
N PRO A 353 -1.43 12.86 -3.93
CA PRO A 353 -2.71 13.32 -4.44
C PRO A 353 -2.75 13.38 -5.98
N GLY A 354 -1.63 13.70 -6.66
CA GLY A 354 -1.56 13.76 -8.13
C GLY A 354 -1.90 12.44 -8.84
N GLY A 355 -1.31 11.34 -8.38
CA GLY A 355 -1.60 9.99 -8.88
C GLY A 355 -2.97 9.44 -8.45
N SER A 356 -3.70 10.14 -7.58
CA SER A 356 -5.00 9.70 -7.06
C SER A 356 -6.20 10.48 -7.60
N ILE A 357 -5.98 11.45 -8.49
CA ILE A 357 -7.04 12.35 -9.00
C ILE A 357 -8.28 11.59 -9.50
N PRO A 358 -8.18 10.53 -10.34
CA PRO A 358 -9.38 9.84 -10.82
C PRO A 358 -10.20 9.16 -9.72
N PHE A 359 -9.58 8.78 -8.60
CA PHE A 359 -10.27 8.07 -7.51
C PHE A 359 -11.01 9.03 -6.58
N ALA A 360 -10.44 10.22 -6.34
CA ALA A 360 -10.98 11.21 -5.43
C ALA A 360 -10.69 12.65 -5.91
N PRO A 361 -11.30 13.10 -7.04
CA PRO A 361 -10.86 14.28 -7.76
C PRO A 361 -10.98 15.56 -6.95
N GLU A 362 -12.08 15.75 -6.22
CA GLU A 362 -12.30 16.96 -5.41
C GLU A 362 -11.20 17.12 -4.35
N ILE A 363 -10.92 16.10 -3.54
CA ILE A 363 -9.93 16.20 -2.46
C ILE A 363 -8.49 16.28 -2.98
N CYS A 364 -8.19 15.64 -4.12
CA CYS A 364 -6.85 15.61 -4.70
C CYS A 364 -6.52 16.92 -5.41
N ILE A 365 -7.44 17.45 -6.22
CA ILE A 365 -7.26 18.73 -6.93
C ILE A 365 -7.19 19.89 -5.93
N ASP A 366 -8.00 19.86 -4.87
CA ASP A 366 -8.01 20.89 -3.83
C ASP A 366 -6.69 20.90 -3.05
N ALA A 367 -6.14 19.72 -2.79
CA ALA A 367 -4.83 19.59 -2.15
C ALA A 367 -3.72 20.17 -3.04
N LEU A 368 -3.61 19.70 -4.28
CA LEU A 368 -2.60 20.18 -5.23
C LEU A 368 -2.69 21.69 -5.47
N TYR A 369 -3.91 22.21 -5.65
CA TYR A 369 -4.12 23.63 -5.86
C TYR A 369 -3.77 24.43 -4.61
N SER A 370 -4.08 23.93 -3.42
CA SER A 370 -3.73 24.59 -2.16
C SER A 370 -2.22 24.60 -1.91
N MET A 371 -1.52 23.52 -2.24
CA MET A 371 -0.05 23.49 -2.22
C MET A 371 0.53 24.57 -3.13
N TYR A 372 0.08 24.62 -4.38
CA TYR A 372 0.46 25.66 -5.34
C TYR A 372 0.19 27.08 -4.80
N ARG A 373 -1.02 27.32 -4.28
CA ARG A 373 -1.44 28.64 -3.78
C ARG A 373 -0.71 29.08 -2.51
N THR A 374 -0.33 28.14 -1.66
CA THR A 374 0.26 28.42 -0.35
C THR A 374 1.76 28.59 -0.42
N TYR A 375 2.44 27.73 -1.19
CA TYR A 375 3.91 27.68 -1.26
C TYR A 375 4.46 28.31 -2.54
N GLY A 376 3.62 28.54 -3.56
CA GLY A 376 3.96 29.32 -4.75
C GLY A 376 5.28 28.89 -5.38
N ASN A 377 6.13 29.87 -5.71
CA ASN A 377 7.43 29.65 -6.35
C ASN A 377 8.40 28.77 -5.56
N ASP A 378 8.18 28.51 -4.26
CA ASP A 378 9.07 27.66 -3.48
C ASP A 378 9.00 26.21 -3.98
N ILE A 379 7.80 25.75 -4.36
CA ILE A 379 7.57 24.39 -4.86
C ILE A 379 7.07 24.35 -6.31
N TRP A 380 6.51 25.43 -6.84
CA TRP A 380 6.07 25.51 -8.23
C TRP A 380 7.22 25.91 -9.14
N LYS A 381 7.81 24.93 -9.82
CA LYS A 381 9.03 25.06 -10.61
C LYS A 381 8.80 24.61 -12.04
N ARG A 382 9.87 24.29 -12.77
CA ARG A 382 9.84 24.02 -14.21
C ARG A 382 8.95 22.83 -14.58
N TYR A 383 9.00 21.78 -13.77
CA TYR A 383 8.32 20.51 -14.02
C TYR A 383 7.03 20.30 -13.19
N GLY A 384 6.49 21.37 -12.61
CA GLY A 384 5.25 21.36 -11.84
C GLY A 384 5.53 21.66 -10.37
N LEU A 385 4.84 20.94 -9.48
CA LEU A 385 5.18 20.94 -8.06
C LEU A 385 6.49 20.17 -7.85
N ALA A 386 7.28 20.58 -6.85
CA ALA A 386 8.47 19.85 -6.41
C ALA A 386 8.10 18.44 -5.97
N ASP A 387 9.06 17.52 -6.05
CA ASP A 387 8.87 16.09 -5.74
C ASP A 387 8.31 15.86 -4.33
N ALA A 388 8.91 16.57 -3.38
CA ALA A 388 8.50 16.60 -1.99
C ALA A 388 8.89 17.93 -1.34
N PHE A 389 8.18 18.29 -0.27
CA PHE A 389 8.53 19.43 0.57
C PHE A 389 8.07 19.20 2.00
N ASN A 390 8.74 19.81 2.96
CA ASN A 390 8.37 19.73 4.36
C ASN A 390 7.92 21.11 4.87
N PRO A 391 6.61 21.34 5.06
CA PRO A 391 6.06 22.62 5.46
C PRO A 391 6.40 23.03 6.91
N HIS A 392 7.06 22.17 7.68
CA HIS A 392 7.45 22.41 9.07
C HIS A 392 8.86 22.97 9.23
N ASN A 393 9.72 22.75 8.24
CA ASN A 393 11.14 23.14 8.30
C ASN A 393 11.66 23.81 7.03
N ASP A 394 10.74 24.19 6.12
CA ASP A 394 11.01 24.88 4.85
C ASP A 394 11.94 24.13 3.87
N TRP A 395 12.14 22.82 4.08
CA TRP A 395 12.87 21.98 3.14
C TRP A 395 12.02 21.70 1.90
N VAL A 396 12.65 21.77 0.72
CA VAL A 396 12.05 21.42 -0.58
C VAL A 396 13.04 20.54 -1.32
N ALA A 397 12.56 19.49 -1.97
CA ALA A 397 13.36 18.63 -2.82
C ALA A 397 14.06 19.47 -3.91
N LYS A 398 15.33 19.15 -4.18
CA LYS A 398 16.13 19.87 -5.18
C LYS A 398 15.89 19.34 -6.59
N ASP A 399 15.28 18.17 -6.69
CA ASP A 399 15.02 17.39 -7.87
C ASP A 399 13.53 17.04 -7.99
N VAL A 400 13.17 16.56 -9.18
CA VAL A 400 11.93 15.83 -9.48
C VAL A 400 12.29 14.43 -9.98
N ILE A 401 11.49 13.45 -9.61
CA ILE A 401 11.68 12.05 -10.01
C ILE A 401 10.71 11.70 -11.15
N GLY A 402 11.19 10.98 -12.15
CA GLY A 402 10.47 10.68 -13.39
C GLY A 402 9.18 9.87 -13.17
N ILE A 403 9.18 8.94 -12.22
CA ILE A 403 7.98 8.15 -11.89
C ILE A 403 6.90 8.99 -11.18
N ASP A 404 7.30 10.04 -10.44
CA ASP A 404 6.39 10.89 -9.67
C ASP A 404 5.71 11.97 -10.53
N VAL A 405 6.47 12.60 -11.42
CA VAL A 405 5.88 13.47 -12.46
C VAL A 405 5.09 12.66 -13.49
N GLY A 406 5.53 11.43 -13.77
CA GLY A 406 4.87 10.51 -14.69
C GLY A 406 3.49 10.10 -14.21
N ILE A 407 3.38 9.60 -12.98
CA ILE A 407 2.08 9.18 -12.45
C ILE A 407 1.09 10.33 -12.36
N THR A 408 1.57 11.54 -11.99
CA THR A 408 0.74 12.75 -11.96
C THR A 408 0.18 13.08 -13.34
N LEU A 409 1.02 13.10 -14.38
CA LEU A 409 0.58 13.38 -15.75
C LEU A 409 -0.44 12.36 -16.27
N LEU A 410 -0.14 11.07 -16.14
CA LEU A 410 -1.00 10.01 -16.67
C LEU A 410 -2.37 10.02 -15.99
N MET A 411 -2.41 10.23 -14.67
CA MET A 411 -3.66 10.25 -13.91
C MET A 411 -4.48 11.51 -14.15
N ILE A 412 -3.85 12.66 -14.45
CA ILE A 412 -4.58 13.83 -14.96
C ILE A 412 -5.22 13.50 -16.31
N ALA A 413 -4.48 12.91 -17.25
CA ALA A 413 -5.05 12.56 -18.56
C ALA A 413 -6.22 11.57 -18.42
N ASN A 414 -6.10 10.56 -17.56
CA ASN A 414 -7.19 9.64 -17.28
C ASN A 414 -8.42 10.31 -16.66
N TYR A 415 -8.22 11.23 -15.72
CA TYR A 415 -9.32 12.01 -15.14
C TYR A 415 -10.03 12.89 -16.17
N GLN A 416 -9.28 13.53 -17.08
CA GLN A 416 -9.84 14.49 -18.02
C GLN A 416 -10.67 13.81 -19.13
N ASP A 417 -10.18 12.72 -19.70
CA ASP A 417 -10.83 12.06 -20.85
C ASP A 417 -10.51 10.57 -20.98
N ARG A 418 -9.99 9.94 -19.92
CA ARG A 418 -9.67 8.50 -19.89
C ARG A 418 -8.64 8.10 -20.96
N PHE A 419 -7.81 9.03 -21.45
CA PHE A 419 -6.93 8.78 -22.60
C PHE A 419 -6.07 7.52 -22.45
N VAL A 420 -5.33 7.40 -21.33
CA VAL A 420 -4.40 6.28 -21.15
C VAL A 420 -5.15 4.96 -21.06
N TRP A 421 -6.24 4.91 -20.29
CA TRP A 421 -7.10 3.72 -20.21
C TRP A 421 -7.67 3.32 -21.57
N ASN A 422 -8.23 4.26 -22.32
CA ASN A 422 -8.84 3.98 -23.62
C ASN A 422 -7.83 3.41 -24.61
N VAL A 423 -6.63 4.00 -24.66
CA VAL A 423 -5.57 3.56 -25.57
C VAL A 423 -4.98 2.22 -25.11
N PHE A 424 -4.50 2.12 -23.88
CA PHE A 424 -3.83 0.92 -23.37
C PHE A 424 -4.75 -0.31 -23.32
N MET A 425 -5.99 -0.15 -22.81
CA MET A 425 -6.94 -1.27 -22.69
C MET A 425 -7.49 -1.75 -24.04
N SER A 426 -7.25 -1.00 -25.12
CA SER A 426 -7.55 -1.48 -26.48
C SER A 426 -6.56 -2.53 -26.99
N HIS A 427 -5.38 -2.65 -26.35
CA HIS A 427 -4.38 -3.63 -26.73
C HIS A 427 -4.83 -5.06 -26.39
N PRO A 428 -4.72 -6.04 -27.31
CA PRO A 428 -5.18 -7.41 -27.07
C PRO A 428 -4.54 -8.09 -25.85
N ALA A 429 -3.30 -7.73 -25.51
CA ALA A 429 -2.64 -8.27 -24.32
C ALA A 429 -3.29 -7.79 -23.01
N ALA A 430 -3.69 -6.52 -22.93
CA ALA A 430 -4.37 -5.99 -21.75
C ALA A 430 -5.75 -6.65 -21.55
N GLN A 431 -6.48 -6.89 -22.64
CA GLN A 431 -7.77 -7.58 -22.60
C GLN A 431 -7.62 -9.03 -22.11
N ARG A 432 -6.67 -9.78 -22.68
CA ARG A 432 -6.35 -11.14 -22.23
C ARG A 432 -5.91 -11.19 -20.78
N ALA A 433 -5.13 -10.19 -20.33
CA ALA A 433 -4.66 -10.10 -18.96
C ALA A 433 -5.82 -10.05 -17.97
N MET A 434 -6.77 -9.13 -18.20
CA MET A 434 -7.95 -8.98 -17.35
C MET A 434 -8.81 -10.24 -17.34
N GLU A 435 -9.04 -10.85 -18.51
CA GLU A 435 -9.79 -12.10 -18.62
C GLU A 435 -9.11 -13.24 -17.85
N ARG A 436 -7.80 -13.43 -18.03
CA ARG A 436 -7.03 -14.52 -17.40
C ARG A 436 -6.83 -14.33 -15.90
N ALA A 437 -6.84 -13.10 -15.41
CA ALA A 437 -6.87 -12.78 -13.99
C ALA A 437 -8.26 -12.95 -13.35
N GLY A 438 -9.31 -13.15 -14.17
CA GLY A 438 -10.67 -13.40 -13.69
C GLY A 438 -11.49 -12.14 -13.41
N PHE A 439 -11.12 -11.00 -13.99
CA PHE A 439 -11.89 -9.77 -13.83
C PHE A 439 -13.25 -9.85 -14.53
N ILE A 440 -14.29 -9.46 -13.82
CA ILE A 440 -15.66 -9.31 -14.32
C ILE A 440 -16.25 -7.97 -13.90
N ASP A 441 -17.29 -7.51 -14.61
CA ASP A 441 -17.99 -6.29 -14.26
C ASP A 441 -18.77 -6.47 -12.93
N ILE A 442 -18.68 -5.49 -12.03
CA ILE A 442 -19.36 -5.50 -10.72
C ILE A 442 -20.87 -5.64 -10.87
N ASP A 443 -21.47 -5.09 -11.92
CA ASP A 443 -22.91 -5.21 -12.17
C ASP A 443 -23.37 -6.65 -12.45
N LYS A 444 -22.45 -7.52 -12.88
CA LYS A 444 -22.70 -8.96 -13.05
C LYS A 444 -22.64 -9.70 -11.71
N ASP A 445 -22.00 -9.13 -10.69
CA ASP A 445 -21.90 -9.72 -9.34
C ASP A 445 -21.70 -8.68 -8.22
N ARG A 446 -22.78 -7.97 -7.84
CA ARG A 446 -22.77 -7.02 -6.71
C ARG A 446 -22.89 -7.70 -5.33
N ASN A 447 -23.09 -9.02 -5.29
CA ASN A 447 -23.48 -9.75 -4.08
C ASN A 447 -22.28 -10.15 -3.21
N GLY A 448 -21.82 -9.28 -2.32
CA GLY A 448 -20.76 -9.63 -1.39
C GLY A 448 -19.95 -8.44 -0.90
N PHE A 449 -20.00 -7.31 -1.60
CA PHE A 449 -19.31 -6.10 -1.16
C PHE A 449 -19.83 -5.62 0.20
N ILE A 450 -18.89 -5.39 1.11
CA ILE A 450 -19.16 -4.74 2.39
C ILE A 450 -19.10 -3.23 2.15
N GLU A 451 -20.07 -2.50 2.67
CA GLU A 451 -20.07 -1.03 2.60
C GLU A 451 -18.77 -0.47 3.20
N ASN A 452 -18.17 0.53 2.54
CA ASN A 452 -16.86 1.09 2.89
C ASN A 452 -15.71 0.07 2.92
N SER A 453 -15.84 -1.03 2.19
CA SER A 453 -14.76 -1.97 1.95
C SER A 453 -14.53 -2.21 0.47
N SER A 454 -13.26 -2.27 0.08
CA SER A 454 -12.87 -2.78 -1.24
C SER A 454 -12.83 -4.30 -1.29
N ILE A 455 -12.85 -4.95 -0.12
CA ILE A 455 -12.76 -6.40 0.00
C ILE A 455 -14.13 -7.00 -0.29
N TYR A 456 -14.12 -8.00 -1.15
CA TYR A 456 -15.32 -8.79 -1.39
C TYR A 456 -15.62 -9.61 -0.12
N GLY A 457 -16.78 -9.39 0.49
CA GLY A 457 -17.13 -9.94 1.79
C GLY A 457 -17.20 -11.46 1.76
N LEU A 458 -16.18 -12.13 2.29
CA LEU A 458 -16.07 -13.54 2.73
C LEU A 458 -16.70 -14.63 1.83
N LYS A 459 -17.16 -14.30 0.63
CA LYS A 459 -17.85 -15.17 -0.29
C LYS A 459 -17.08 -15.16 -1.59
N LYS A 460 -16.59 -16.34 -1.96
CA LYS A 460 -15.96 -16.65 -3.26
C LYS A 460 -14.50 -16.19 -3.41
N HIS A 461 -13.63 -16.67 -2.52
CA HIS A 461 -12.56 -17.52 -3.02
C HIS A 461 -12.39 -18.69 -2.06
N PRO A 462 -12.57 -19.94 -2.51
CA PRO A 462 -12.30 -21.09 -1.67
C PRO A 462 -10.80 -21.05 -1.35
N VAL A 463 -10.45 -20.97 -0.08
CA VAL A 463 -9.20 -21.62 0.34
C VAL A 463 -9.41 -23.06 -0.10
N SER A 464 -8.68 -23.53 -1.12
CA SER A 464 -8.96 -24.81 -1.79
C SER A 464 -8.85 -26.01 -0.83
N LYS A 465 -8.35 -25.76 0.39
CA LYS A 465 -8.18 -26.73 1.45
C LYS A 465 -8.14 -26.02 2.81
N ARG A 466 -8.90 -26.53 3.78
CA ARG A 466 -8.76 -26.14 5.19
C ARG A 466 -7.31 -26.41 5.64
N PRO A 467 -6.66 -25.51 6.41
CA PRO A 467 -5.33 -25.78 6.95
C PRO A 467 -5.38 -27.04 7.82
N VAL A 468 -4.45 -27.98 7.61
CA VAL A 468 -4.41 -29.25 8.35
C VAL A 468 -3.27 -29.23 9.35
N ILE A 469 -3.61 -29.25 10.63
CA ILE A 469 -2.69 -29.42 11.76
C ILE A 469 -2.68 -30.89 12.16
N LYS A 470 -1.50 -31.44 12.48
CA LYS A 470 -1.37 -32.83 12.93
C LYS A 470 -1.21 -32.88 14.44
N ALA A 471 -2.00 -33.72 15.11
CA ALA A 471 -1.79 -34.09 16.50
C ALA A 471 -1.07 -35.44 16.54
N LYS A 472 0.15 -35.47 17.05
CA LYS A 472 0.95 -36.70 17.25
C LYS A 472 0.68 -37.35 18.61
N PRO A 473 1.03 -38.63 18.83
CA PRO A 473 0.94 -39.24 20.15
C PRO A 473 1.76 -38.45 21.18
N SER A 474 1.30 -38.40 22.43
CA SER A 474 1.95 -37.63 23.51
C SER A 474 3.38 -38.06 23.83
N SER A 475 3.77 -39.27 23.41
CA SER A 475 5.13 -39.78 23.50
C SER A 475 6.08 -39.28 22.40
N ALA A 476 5.56 -38.61 21.37
CA ALA A 476 6.31 -38.09 20.24
C ALA A 476 6.48 -36.57 20.32
N GLU A 477 7.53 -36.06 19.67
CA GLU A 477 7.74 -34.61 19.52
C GLU A 477 6.58 -33.98 18.72
N PRO A 478 5.93 -32.94 19.26
CA PRO A 478 4.75 -32.34 18.64
C PRO A 478 5.12 -31.50 17.40
N ASP A 479 4.20 -31.43 16.44
CA ASP A 479 4.36 -30.59 15.25
C ASP A 479 3.95 -29.16 15.57
N TRP A 480 4.94 -28.27 15.67
CA TRP A 480 4.73 -26.87 16.00
C TRP A 480 4.29 -26.05 14.80
N THR A 481 3.24 -25.26 15.00
CA THR A 481 2.75 -24.25 14.08
C THR A 481 3.06 -22.87 14.65
N ILE A 482 3.50 -21.94 13.81
CA ILE A 482 3.78 -20.55 14.21
C ILE A 482 2.73 -19.66 13.60
N PHE A 483 2.17 -18.81 14.44
CA PHE A 483 1.24 -17.76 14.12
C PHE A 483 1.85 -16.44 14.63
N GLN A 484 1.84 -15.39 13.81
CA GLN A 484 2.40 -14.09 14.16
C GLN A 484 1.41 -13.01 13.77
N SER A 485 1.23 -12.04 14.68
CA SER A 485 0.44 -10.87 14.40
C SER A 485 1.18 -9.85 13.54
N ASP A 486 0.47 -9.28 12.58
CA ASP A 486 0.99 -8.26 11.66
C ASP A 486 0.89 -6.85 12.28
N HIS A 487 0.42 -6.74 13.53
CA HIS A 487 0.34 -5.49 14.28
C HIS A 487 1.74 -5.00 14.73
N ALA A 488 2.34 -4.12 13.94
CA ALA A 488 3.70 -3.58 14.14
C ALA A 488 3.94 -2.87 15.50
N LYS A 489 2.89 -2.44 16.20
CA LYS A 489 3.01 -1.71 17.48
C LYS A 489 3.20 -2.64 18.69
N TYR A 490 2.67 -3.86 18.62
CA TYR A 490 2.75 -4.89 19.67
C TYR A 490 2.82 -6.26 18.98
N PRO A 491 4.00 -6.66 18.45
CA PRO A 491 4.13 -7.93 17.75
C PRO A 491 3.92 -9.07 18.74
N VAL A 492 2.84 -9.83 18.54
CA VAL A 492 2.53 -11.01 19.34
C VAL A 492 2.77 -12.24 18.46
N VAL A 493 3.62 -13.15 18.92
CA VAL A 493 3.91 -14.40 18.23
C VAL A 493 3.38 -15.55 19.05
N MET A 494 2.47 -16.34 18.49
CA MET A 494 2.00 -17.58 19.10
C MET A 494 2.55 -18.78 18.35
N ARG A 495 3.39 -19.57 19.01
CA ARG A 495 3.80 -20.89 18.54
C ARG A 495 3.00 -21.94 19.29
N PHE A 496 2.22 -22.77 18.60
CA PHE A 496 1.36 -23.77 19.24
C PHE A 496 1.47 -25.16 18.59
N ALA A 497 1.05 -26.17 19.33
CA ALA A 497 1.00 -27.55 18.84
C ALA A 497 -0.10 -28.34 19.55
N PHE A 498 -0.47 -29.46 18.93
CA PHE A 498 -1.38 -30.44 19.51
C PHE A 498 -0.70 -31.81 19.62
N SER A 499 -1.01 -32.53 20.70
CA SER A 499 -0.70 -33.94 20.85
C SER A 499 -1.87 -34.67 21.49
N TRP A 500 -1.86 -36.00 21.48
CA TRP A 500 -2.97 -36.78 22.02
C TRP A 500 -2.53 -38.08 22.70
N ASP A 501 -3.33 -38.53 23.65
CA ASP A 501 -3.30 -39.89 24.18
C ASP A 501 -4.73 -40.45 24.29
N ASN A 502 -4.90 -41.60 24.95
CA ASN A 502 -6.20 -42.25 25.09
C ASN A 502 -7.20 -41.47 25.96
N GLU A 503 -6.74 -40.53 26.79
CA GLU A 503 -7.57 -39.80 27.76
C GLU A 503 -7.75 -38.32 27.38
N TYR A 504 -6.75 -37.70 26.75
CA TYR A 504 -6.72 -36.26 26.49
C TYR A 504 -6.27 -35.87 25.07
N LEU A 505 -6.88 -34.80 24.58
CA LEU A 505 -6.27 -33.90 23.61
C LEU A 505 -5.42 -32.88 24.37
N MET A 506 -4.14 -32.78 24.03
CA MET A 506 -3.22 -31.81 24.61
C MET A 506 -2.99 -30.65 23.65
N TYR A 507 -3.09 -29.44 24.18
CA TYR A 507 -2.75 -28.20 23.51
C TYR A 507 -1.58 -27.54 24.23
N GLN A 508 -0.57 -27.15 23.47
CA GLN A 508 0.58 -26.40 23.96
C GLN A 508 0.72 -25.12 23.16
N ALA A 509 0.98 -24.00 23.82
CA ALA A 509 1.28 -22.74 23.15
C ALA A 509 2.33 -21.95 23.91
N PHE A 510 3.20 -21.29 23.15
CA PHE A 510 4.15 -20.29 23.60
C PHE A 510 3.74 -18.98 22.95
N VAL A 511 3.36 -18.01 23.77
CA VAL A 511 3.06 -16.67 23.32
C VAL A 511 4.24 -15.79 23.69
N SER A 512 4.84 -15.15 22.69
CA SER A 512 5.80 -14.08 22.86
C SER A 512 5.05 -12.75 22.79
N ASP A 513 5.09 -11.98 23.88
CA ASP A 513 4.44 -10.68 24.01
C ASP A 513 5.32 -9.77 24.88
N SER A 514 5.70 -8.60 24.35
CA SER A 514 6.57 -7.64 25.03
C SER A 514 5.89 -6.90 26.19
N GLU A 515 4.56 -6.85 26.21
CA GLU A 515 3.77 -6.20 27.26
C GLU A 515 2.59 -7.09 27.65
N VAL A 516 2.84 -8.15 28.44
CA VAL A 516 1.74 -8.95 29.00
C VAL A 516 0.91 -8.09 29.96
N LEU A 517 -0.20 -7.53 29.48
CA LEU A 517 -1.07 -6.68 30.27
C LEU A 517 -1.92 -7.56 31.17
N SER A 518 -1.63 -7.52 32.48
CA SER A 518 -2.26 -8.38 33.48
C SER A 518 -3.79 -8.19 33.55
N GLY A 519 -4.52 -9.01 32.79
CA GLY A 519 -5.98 -9.11 32.82
C GLY A 519 -6.70 -8.91 31.47
N GLN A 520 -6.02 -8.62 30.37
CA GLN A 520 -6.66 -8.33 29.07
C GLN A 520 -6.23 -9.25 27.92
N ASP A 521 -5.05 -9.87 28.00
CA ASP A 521 -4.60 -10.83 27.00
C ASP A 521 -5.26 -12.20 27.20
N GLN A 522 -5.56 -12.89 26.10
CA GLN A 522 -6.06 -14.26 26.14
C GLN A 522 -5.77 -15.04 24.86
N VAL A 523 -5.60 -16.35 25.01
CA VAL A 523 -5.69 -17.30 23.90
C VAL A 523 -7.07 -17.91 23.89
N GLU A 524 -7.70 -17.91 22.73
CA GLU A 524 -8.97 -18.57 22.49
C GLU A 524 -8.74 -19.82 21.64
N LEU A 525 -9.35 -20.93 22.04
CA LEU A 525 -9.32 -22.18 21.30
C LEU A 525 -10.75 -22.58 20.94
N TYR A 526 -11.09 -22.48 19.66
CA TYR A 526 -12.36 -22.96 19.12
C TYR A 526 -12.22 -24.41 18.67
N ILE A 527 -13.17 -25.25 19.08
CA ILE A 527 -13.19 -26.68 18.78
C ILE A 527 -14.58 -27.08 18.27
N ASP A 528 -14.60 -27.70 17.10
CA ASP A 528 -15.74 -28.40 16.53
C ASP A 528 -15.37 -29.90 16.49
N PRO A 529 -15.72 -30.69 17.51
CA PRO A 529 -15.28 -32.08 17.67
C PRO A 529 -15.78 -33.01 16.57
N HIS A 530 -16.90 -32.69 15.94
CA HIS A 530 -17.55 -33.54 14.94
C HIS A 530 -17.25 -33.11 13.51
N ASN A 531 -16.58 -31.96 13.34
CA ASN A 531 -16.19 -31.41 12.07
C ASN A 531 -17.38 -31.13 11.14
N ASP A 532 -18.55 -30.83 11.71
CA ASP A 532 -19.81 -30.55 11.00
C ASP A 532 -20.11 -29.05 10.89
N GLY A 533 -19.17 -28.22 11.37
CA GLY A 533 -19.17 -26.77 11.35
C GLY A 533 -19.55 -26.21 12.71
N LEU A 534 -18.69 -25.35 13.24
CA LEU A 534 -18.86 -24.62 14.49
C LEU A 534 -20.14 -23.78 14.47
N VAL A 535 -21.04 -24.03 15.41
CA VAL A 535 -22.21 -23.22 15.68
C VAL A 535 -22.07 -22.55 17.04
N TRP A 536 -22.16 -21.23 17.06
CA TRP A 536 -22.05 -20.44 18.29
C TRP A 536 -23.01 -20.92 19.38
N GLN A 537 -22.47 -21.15 20.58
CA GLN A 537 -23.21 -21.62 21.76
C GLN A 537 -23.90 -22.99 21.59
N ASN A 538 -23.54 -23.78 20.57
CA ASN A 538 -23.89 -25.20 20.52
C ASN A 538 -23.16 -25.94 21.64
N LYS A 539 -23.82 -26.88 22.30
CA LYS A 539 -23.24 -27.67 23.42
C LYS A 539 -22.18 -28.66 22.98
N ASN A 540 -22.20 -29.06 21.71
CA ASN A 540 -21.20 -29.97 21.13
C ASN A 540 -19.96 -29.21 20.67
N ASP A 541 -20.06 -27.90 20.47
CA ASP A 541 -18.97 -27.01 20.10
C ASP A 541 -18.38 -26.34 21.34
N MET A 542 -17.14 -25.86 21.22
CA MET A 542 -16.43 -25.27 22.34
C MET A 542 -15.65 -24.01 21.93
N GLN A 543 -15.64 -23.04 22.84
CA GLN A 543 -14.60 -22.02 22.92
C GLN A 543 -13.99 -22.13 24.31
N ILE A 544 -12.68 -22.34 24.37
CA ILE A 544 -11.90 -22.32 25.60
C ILE A 544 -11.08 -21.04 25.60
N ILE A 545 -11.12 -20.28 26.69
CA ILE A 545 -10.38 -19.03 26.86
C ILE A 545 -9.34 -19.24 27.96
N LEU A 546 -8.08 -18.95 27.64
CA LEU A 546 -6.92 -19.16 28.49
C LEU A 546 -6.20 -17.82 28.69
N LYS A 547 -6.19 -17.32 29.94
CA LYS A 547 -5.66 -16.00 30.28
C LYS A 547 -4.28 -16.12 30.95
N PRO A 548 -3.31 -15.24 30.65
CA PRO A 548 -1.98 -15.27 31.27
C PRO A 548 -1.99 -15.21 32.80
N THR A 549 -3.04 -14.63 33.39
CA THR A 549 -3.28 -14.57 34.85
C THR A 549 -3.75 -15.90 35.46
N GLY A 550 -3.82 -16.98 34.68
CA GLY A 550 -4.30 -18.30 35.13
C GLY A 550 -5.82 -18.49 34.99
N GLY A 551 -6.53 -17.57 34.34
CA GLY A 551 -7.95 -17.69 34.07
C GLY A 551 -8.26 -18.75 33.01
N LEU A 552 -9.24 -19.60 33.28
CA LEU A 552 -9.80 -20.59 32.36
C LEU A 552 -11.31 -20.40 32.26
N GLU A 553 -11.81 -20.15 31.06
CA GLU A 553 -13.24 -20.04 30.77
C GLU A 553 -13.63 -20.95 29.59
N GLU A 554 -14.87 -21.41 29.58
CA GLU A 554 -15.45 -22.17 28.46
C GLU A 554 -16.92 -21.75 28.30
N TRP A 555 -17.44 -21.71 27.07
CA TRP A 555 -18.81 -21.23 26.75
C TRP A 555 -19.91 -21.75 27.67
N HIS A 556 -19.86 -23.03 28.00
CA HIS A 556 -20.86 -23.73 28.78
C HIS A 556 -20.43 -23.97 30.24
N LYS A 557 -19.33 -23.34 30.66
CA LYS A 557 -18.75 -23.42 32.01
C LYS A 557 -18.37 -24.85 32.45
N ARG A 558 -17.98 -25.71 31.50
CA ARG A 558 -17.54 -27.10 31.74
C ARG A 558 -16.03 -27.20 31.96
N THR A 559 -15.50 -26.36 32.84
CA THR A 559 -14.04 -26.22 33.04
C THR A 559 -13.43 -27.32 33.90
N ASP A 560 -14.24 -28.12 34.60
CA ASP A 560 -13.83 -29.23 35.47
C ASP A 560 -13.13 -30.38 34.72
N GLN A 561 -13.36 -30.48 33.41
CA GLN A 561 -12.77 -31.49 32.53
C GLN A 561 -11.61 -30.94 31.66
N ILE A 562 -11.15 -29.72 31.95
CA ILE A 562 -10.01 -29.08 31.29
C ILE A 562 -8.95 -28.82 32.37
N ASN A 563 -7.79 -29.45 32.23
CA ASN A 563 -6.65 -29.16 33.10
C ASN A 563 -5.67 -28.25 32.33
N ALA A 564 -5.63 -26.98 32.68
CA ALA A 564 -4.73 -26.00 32.07
C ALA A 564 -3.72 -25.45 33.09
N SER A 565 -2.46 -25.39 32.69
CA SER A 565 -1.41 -24.65 33.40
C SER A 565 -0.91 -23.53 32.50
N ILE A 566 -0.81 -22.33 33.07
CA ILE A 566 -0.35 -21.14 32.36
C ILE A 566 0.78 -20.54 33.18
N ASN A 567 1.97 -20.44 32.58
CA ASN A 567 3.16 -19.93 33.24
C ASN A 567 3.64 -18.68 32.51
N LEU A 568 3.79 -17.57 33.23
CA LEU A 568 4.46 -16.39 32.70
C LEU A 568 5.94 -16.70 32.46
N THR A 569 6.50 -16.11 31.42
CA THR A 569 7.91 -16.19 31.05
C THR A 569 8.49 -14.79 30.91
N ASP A 570 9.82 -14.67 30.78
CA ASP A 570 10.49 -13.38 30.62
C ASP A 570 10.07 -12.62 29.34
N VAL A 571 9.43 -13.29 28.38
CA VAL A 571 9.08 -12.76 27.05
C VAL A 571 7.60 -12.97 26.66
N GLY A 572 6.74 -13.34 27.62
CA GLY A 572 5.32 -13.65 27.35
C GLY A 572 4.78 -14.73 28.28
N TYR A 573 4.12 -15.77 27.74
CA TYR A 573 3.54 -16.85 28.56
C TYR A 573 3.44 -18.20 27.82
N GLU A 574 3.53 -19.29 28.58
CA GLU A 574 3.35 -20.66 28.14
C GLU A 574 2.00 -21.20 28.61
N ILE A 575 1.27 -21.86 27.72
CA ILE A 575 0.01 -22.55 27.99
C ILE A 575 0.23 -24.05 27.75
N LYS A 576 -0.24 -24.87 28.68
CA LYS A 576 -0.45 -26.31 28.49
C LYS A 576 -1.85 -26.64 28.95
N ALA A 577 -2.68 -27.16 28.06
CA ALA A 577 -4.04 -27.60 28.37
C ALA A 577 -4.24 -29.07 28.00
N LYS A 578 -4.88 -29.83 28.88
CA LYS A 578 -5.38 -31.18 28.66
C LYS A 578 -6.90 -31.14 28.64
N ILE A 579 -7.48 -31.52 27.51
CA ILE A 579 -8.91 -31.49 27.25
C ILE A 579 -9.38 -32.94 27.17
N SER A 580 -10.28 -33.36 28.06
CA SER A 580 -10.75 -34.75 28.08
C SER A 580 -11.52 -35.08 26.80
N TRP A 581 -11.26 -36.26 26.23
CA TRP A 581 -12.07 -36.79 25.12
C TRP A 581 -13.55 -36.97 25.48
N ASN A 582 -13.85 -37.22 26.77
CA ASN A 582 -15.23 -37.28 27.26
C ASN A 582 -15.94 -35.92 27.16
N LEU A 583 -15.21 -34.81 27.39
CA LEU A 583 -15.76 -33.46 27.26
C LEU A 583 -16.10 -33.14 25.80
N LEU A 584 -15.23 -33.56 24.88
CA LEU A 584 -15.43 -33.43 23.44
C LEU A 584 -16.49 -34.38 22.89
N ASN A 585 -16.95 -35.36 23.68
CA ASN A 585 -17.88 -36.42 23.27
C ASN A 585 -17.39 -37.18 22.02
N VAL A 586 -16.08 -37.39 21.91
CA VAL A 586 -15.43 -38.08 20.79
C VAL A 586 -14.41 -39.06 21.34
N LYS A 587 -14.26 -40.23 20.70
CA LYS A 587 -13.25 -41.21 21.08
C LYS A 587 -11.95 -40.97 20.32
N ALA A 588 -10.83 -40.90 21.04
CA ALA A 588 -9.49 -40.80 20.45
C ALA A 588 -9.19 -42.01 19.56
N GLN A 589 -8.81 -41.74 18.31
CA GLN A 589 -8.34 -42.76 17.38
C GLN A 589 -7.51 -42.12 16.26
N GLU A 590 -6.60 -42.90 15.68
CA GLU A 590 -5.81 -42.47 14.53
C GLU A 590 -6.74 -42.05 13.36
N ASN A 591 -6.35 -41.02 12.63
CA ASN A 591 -7.10 -40.40 11.54
C ASN A 591 -8.41 -39.72 11.94
N LEU A 592 -8.72 -39.58 13.23
CA LEU A 592 -9.78 -38.67 13.68
C LEU A 592 -9.48 -37.25 13.15
N VAL A 593 -10.49 -36.62 12.56
CA VAL A 593 -10.43 -35.23 12.08
C VAL A 593 -11.48 -34.40 12.82
N MET A 594 -11.05 -33.27 13.37
CA MET A 594 -11.90 -32.31 14.08
C MET A 594 -11.68 -30.91 13.52
N GLY A 595 -12.63 -30.00 13.72
CA GLY A 595 -12.45 -28.57 13.49
C GLY A 595 -11.67 -27.92 14.63
N ILE A 596 -10.65 -27.13 14.30
CA ILE A 596 -9.86 -26.37 15.29
C ILE A 596 -9.51 -24.97 14.79
N SER A 597 -9.56 -23.97 15.66
CA SER A 597 -9.01 -22.64 15.37
C SER A 597 -8.48 -22.00 16.66
N PRO A 598 -7.15 -22.02 16.88
CA PRO A 598 -6.49 -21.19 17.88
C PRO A 598 -6.51 -19.71 17.44
N ALA A 599 -6.70 -18.82 18.40
CA ALA A 599 -6.67 -17.37 18.19
C ALA A 599 -6.05 -16.68 19.41
N ILE A 600 -5.52 -15.47 19.21
CA ILE A 600 -4.90 -14.67 20.26
C ILE A 600 -5.48 -13.26 20.31
N LEU A 601 -5.88 -12.83 21.49
CA LEU A 601 -6.43 -11.51 21.76
C LEU A 601 -5.46 -10.74 22.67
N ASN A 602 -5.06 -9.55 22.23
CA ASN A 602 -4.32 -8.56 23.00
C ASN A 602 -5.12 -7.25 22.92
N ILE A 603 -5.72 -6.78 24.03
CA ILE A 603 -6.68 -5.65 24.05
C ILE A 603 -6.03 -4.35 24.55
N GLY A 604 -4.76 -4.10 24.22
CA GLY A 604 -4.19 -2.75 24.34
C GLY A 604 -4.83 -1.72 23.39
N SER A 605 -5.71 -2.13 22.45
CA SER A 605 -6.11 -1.33 21.28
C SER A 605 -7.61 -1.28 20.93
N ASN A 606 -8.53 -1.83 21.73
CA ASN A 606 -9.99 -1.85 21.41
C ASN A 606 -10.37 -2.54 20.07
N GLU A 607 -9.52 -3.40 19.49
CA GLU A 607 -9.81 -4.16 18.25
C GLU A 607 -9.72 -5.68 18.46
N HIS A 608 -10.54 -6.46 17.75
CA HIS A 608 -10.60 -7.92 17.89
C HIS A 608 -9.75 -8.69 16.86
N LEU A 609 -8.83 -9.51 17.40
CA LEU A 609 -8.48 -10.90 17.05
C LEU A 609 -8.21 -11.27 15.58
N GLU A 610 -6.94 -11.48 15.29
CA GLU A 610 -6.51 -12.35 14.21
C GLU A 610 -6.86 -13.83 14.53
N LYS A 611 -7.32 -14.58 13.52
CA LYS A 611 -7.81 -15.96 13.65
C LYS A 611 -7.25 -16.81 12.52
N ILE A 612 -6.99 -18.09 12.77
CA ILE A 612 -6.72 -19.02 11.67
C ILE A 612 -8.03 -19.32 10.95
N ASP A 613 -8.10 -18.88 9.69
CA ASP A 613 -8.98 -19.24 8.58
C ASP A 613 -10.29 -19.94 8.97
N TRP A 614 -11.32 -19.13 9.14
CA TRP A 614 -12.70 -19.60 9.26
C TRP A 614 -13.33 -19.72 7.87
N HIS A 615 -13.92 -20.87 7.58
CA HIS A 615 -14.59 -21.17 6.32
C HIS A 615 -16.11 -21.09 6.51
N PHE A 616 -16.76 -20.16 5.81
CA PHE A 616 -18.19 -19.92 5.94
C PHE A 616 -18.97 -20.58 4.81
N LYS A 617 -19.75 -21.62 5.12
CA LYS A 617 -20.58 -22.32 4.13
C LYS A 617 -21.86 -21.52 3.83
N LEU A 618 -22.07 -21.16 2.57
CA LEU A 618 -23.22 -20.35 2.14
C LEU A 618 -24.56 -20.97 2.57
N GLY A 619 -25.40 -20.20 3.29
CA GLY A 619 -26.71 -20.66 3.75
C GLY A 619 -26.68 -21.56 4.99
N SER A 620 -25.49 -21.86 5.53
CA SER A 620 -25.35 -22.54 6.82
C SER A 620 -25.30 -21.52 7.96
N LYS A 621 -25.79 -21.92 9.15
CA LYS A 621 -25.54 -21.22 10.41
C LYS A 621 -24.18 -21.57 11.03
N SER A 622 -23.43 -22.49 10.41
CA SER A 622 -22.16 -23.03 10.91
C SER A 622 -20.93 -22.48 10.19
N VAL A 623 -19.80 -22.47 10.90
CA VAL A 623 -18.46 -22.04 10.45
C VAL A 623 -17.53 -23.24 10.46
N GLU A 624 -16.99 -23.64 9.32
CA GLU A 624 -15.97 -24.69 9.25
C GLU A 624 -14.60 -24.13 9.72
N LEU A 625 -13.95 -24.79 10.67
CA LEU A 625 -12.65 -24.37 11.23
C LEU A 625 -11.47 -24.97 10.44
N GLY A 626 -10.22 -24.74 10.84
CA GLY A 626 -9.09 -25.57 10.36
C GLY A 626 -9.29 -27.05 10.71
N GLU A 627 -8.56 -27.96 10.07
CA GLU A 627 -8.61 -29.41 10.40
C GLU A 627 -7.50 -29.77 11.39
N LEU A 628 -7.87 -30.43 12.49
CA LEU A 628 -6.94 -31.15 13.35
C LEU A 628 -7.03 -32.64 13.04
N LYS A 629 -5.95 -33.24 12.57
CA LYS A 629 -5.88 -34.67 12.26
C LYS A 629 -4.99 -35.40 13.26
N LEU A 630 -5.53 -36.42 13.93
CA LEU A 630 -4.75 -37.33 14.77
C LEU A 630 -3.91 -38.25 13.88
N VAL A 631 -2.61 -38.25 14.11
CA VAL A 631 -1.64 -39.12 13.44
C VAL A 631 -0.90 -39.94 14.48
N ASN A 632 -0.35 -41.08 14.06
CA ASN A 632 0.46 -41.97 14.90
C ASN A 632 1.95 -41.82 14.55
#